data_AF-A0A7C3I963-F1
#
_entry.id   AF-A0A7C3I963-F1
#
_cell.length_a   1.000
_cell.length_b   1.000
_cell.length_c   1.000
_cell.angle_alpha   90.00
_cell.angle_beta   90.00
_cell.angle_gamma   90.00
#
_symmetry.space_group_name_H-M   'P 1'
#
loop_
_entity.id
_entity.type
_entity.pdbx_description
1 polymer ?
#
loop_
_entity_poly.entity_id
_entity_poly.type
_entity_poly.pdbx_seq_one_letter_code
_entity_poly.pdbx_strand_id
1 'polypeptide(L)'
;MDSKIFRNTVFLVLIIALCPFVCTAMNHQGTEESKHLDDAGAFLFPQLEQPRYDQDAQNILAPWTIDKGESILTTLAETSIPWSQVNLEGFDPVFYWRGANNYGVFDDSFVEYHGLLYAGTDNPIFGPEIWSYNGDGSTNWTRVSHMPSGKSFLYGGEATQFLIVFQDYLYAGTVYGQNAPVKENGQLWRTNDPVNGNSWTKVFDYDNWLENPLGGDKGDLMSAVVFDGFLYVSARAIESGKEHPEIFRSADGVNWTKVVDNSFNSATDRFAYPFEVFDGKLYVAVRNDIKGTGLWRSTDGLNWEQANMDGMAADMYQRDRDMIRQLKVYNGYLYAIVRNDYLGVGNWWIEVWRSLNGTVWTQVGRNGLGDTYNNNDGRGVEVYDGCLYIGTGEYMSKHARVYRTCDGVNFVEFSNGQLGDPNNHGVMALKSYDGSLYAATYRYSTGGIGGTEVWRYQEIDSDNDEIPDSLDNCPRIFNQDQRDTDYDGVGDACDNCLNICNVQQGDADGDNIGDVCDPEPGCGGCGQDQCEQECTTTSSSTSTTTTIPDTDGDGVLDNIDNCPTICNPQQLDANGNGMGDLCDPTPGCGGGCTEPQCEPPCS
;
A
#
# COMPACT_ATOMS: atom_id res chain seq x y z
N MET A 1 50.59 -32.68 -47.98
CA MET A 1 50.57 -31.43 -48.77
C MET A 1 50.36 -30.30 -47.77
N ASP A 2 51.46 -29.62 -47.47
CA ASP A 2 51.69 -28.25 -46.95
C ASP A 2 50.56 -27.54 -46.18
N SER A 3 50.67 -27.12 -44.91
CA SER A 3 51.69 -26.39 -44.12
C SER A 3 51.55 -24.85 -44.12
N LYS A 4 51.27 -24.33 -42.90
CA LYS A 4 51.94 -23.22 -42.19
C LYS A 4 51.73 -21.72 -42.60
N ILE A 5 51.27 -20.95 -41.59
CA ILE A 5 51.89 -19.73 -40.96
C ILE A 5 52.15 -18.48 -41.85
N PHE A 6 51.58 -17.31 -41.51
CA PHE A 6 52.31 -16.11 -40.98
C PHE A 6 51.49 -14.78 -40.81
N ARG A 7 51.69 -14.16 -39.63
CA ARG A 7 51.97 -12.73 -39.28
C ARG A 7 50.92 -11.59 -39.35
N ASN A 8 50.67 -11.02 -38.15
CA ASN A 8 50.79 -9.62 -37.70
C ASN A 8 50.80 -8.46 -38.73
N THR A 9 50.09 -7.36 -38.43
CA THR A 9 50.68 -6.00 -38.15
C THR A 9 49.61 -5.02 -37.62
N VAL A 10 50.01 -4.26 -36.59
CA VAL A 10 49.33 -3.14 -35.91
C VAL A 10 49.38 -1.86 -36.76
N PHE A 11 48.33 -1.02 -36.77
CA PHE A 11 48.51 0.44 -36.87
C PHE A 11 47.43 1.21 -36.11
N LEU A 12 47.92 2.03 -35.18
CA LEU A 12 47.28 3.09 -34.42
C LEU A 12 47.30 4.37 -35.28
N VAL A 13 46.18 5.09 -35.42
CA VAL A 13 46.20 6.52 -35.76
C VAL A 13 45.16 7.26 -34.91
N LEU A 14 45.67 8.25 -34.19
CA LEU A 14 45.00 9.19 -33.31
C LEU A 14 44.94 10.53 -34.06
N ILE A 15 43.75 11.14 -34.20
CA ILE A 15 43.63 12.58 -34.53
C ILE A 15 42.52 13.21 -33.69
N ILE A 16 42.94 14.12 -32.82
CA ILE A 16 42.18 15.15 -32.11
C ILE A 16 42.04 16.36 -33.05
N ALA A 17 40.87 17.03 -33.08
CA ALA A 17 40.74 18.49 -32.87
C ALA A 17 39.42 19.11 -33.42
N LEU A 18 38.66 19.68 -32.48
CA LEU A 18 38.06 21.04 -32.47
C LEU A 18 36.76 21.35 -33.26
N CYS A 19 35.73 21.68 -32.47
CA CYS A 19 34.61 22.64 -32.68
C CYS A 19 35.03 23.97 -33.37
N PRO A 20 34.13 24.88 -33.83
CA PRO A 20 32.80 25.22 -33.25
C PRO A 20 31.69 25.60 -34.27
N PHE A 21 30.44 25.87 -33.84
CA PHE A 21 29.43 26.82 -34.41
C PHE A 21 28.09 26.55 -33.67
N VAL A 22 27.21 27.46 -33.27
CA VAL A 22 27.20 28.92 -32.99
C VAL A 22 25.91 29.16 -32.18
N CYS A 23 25.99 29.98 -31.14
CA CYS A 23 24.83 30.60 -30.47
C CYS A 23 24.51 31.93 -31.18
N THR A 24 23.23 32.24 -31.36
CA THR A 24 22.78 33.63 -31.60
C THR A 24 21.63 33.94 -30.65
N ALA A 25 21.94 34.80 -29.68
CA ALA A 25 20.97 35.57 -28.92
C ALA A 25 20.62 36.86 -29.69
N MET A 26 19.37 37.30 -29.60
CA MET A 26 18.97 38.67 -29.94
C MET A 26 18.33 39.31 -28.72
N ASN A 27 18.87 40.47 -28.34
CA ASN A 27 18.34 41.34 -27.30
C ASN A 27 18.47 42.80 -27.78
N HIS A 28 17.47 43.62 -27.47
CA HIS A 28 17.42 45.09 -27.28
C HIS A 28 16.26 45.85 -27.96
N GLN A 29 15.37 46.36 -27.10
CA GLN A 29 14.91 47.76 -26.90
C GLN A 29 15.16 48.76 -28.07
N GLY A 30 14.29 49.71 -28.42
CA GLY A 30 13.10 50.33 -27.82
C GLY A 30 13.00 51.76 -28.39
N THR A 31 11.83 52.42 -28.39
CA THR A 31 11.71 53.91 -28.36
C THR A 31 10.28 54.34 -28.03
N GLU A 32 10.22 55.42 -27.25
CA GLU A 32 9.09 56.13 -26.64
C GLU A 32 8.18 56.84 -27.64
N GLU A 33 6.92 57.13 -27.24
CA GLU A 33 6.41 58.51 -27.26
C GLU A 33 5.14 58.67 -26.39
N SER A 34 5.10 59.83 -25.72
CA SER A 34 4.19 60.31 -24.68
C SER A 34 2.72 60.56 -25.09
N LYS A 35 1.79 60.49 -24.13
CA LYS A 35 0.86 61.61 -23.82
C LYS A 35 0.13 61.46 -22.48
N HIS A 36 0.14 62.55 -21.74
CA HIS A 36 -0.48 62.82 -20.44
C HIS A 36 -1.99 63.14 -20.55
N LEU A 37 -2.73 62.70 -19.52
CA LEU A 37 -3.80 63.35 -18.72
C LEU A 37 -4.95 64.13 -19.42
N ASP A 38 -6.20 63.73 -19.12
CA ASP A 38 -7.09 64.49 -18.22
C ASP A 38 -8.46 63.79 -17.99
N ASP A 39 -8.78 63.62 -16.71
CA ASP A 39 -10.04 63.79 -15.96
C ASP A 39 -11.41 63.13 -16.29
N ALA A 40 -11.95 62.61 -15.16
CA ALA A 40 -13.34 62.61 -14.67
C ALA A 40 -14.30 61.46 -15.02
N GLY A 41 -14.63 60.68 -13.98
CA GLY A 41 -15.82 59.80 -13.98
C GLY A 41 -15.82 58.70 -12.91
N ALA A 42 -15.73 59.06 -11.62
CA ALA A 42 -15.86 58.11 -10.52
C ALA A 42 -17.28 57.53 -10.42
N PHE A 43 -17.39 56.19 -10.37
CA PHE A 43 -18.53 55.50 -9.75
C PHE A 43 -17.99 54.57 -8.66
N LEU A 44 -18.47 54.82 -7.44
CA LEU A 44 -18.14 54.16 -6.19
C LEU A 44 -18.81 52.77 -6.11
N PHE A 45 -18.05 51.75 -5.72
CA PHE A 45 -18.54 50.54 -5.04
C PHE A 45 -17.77 50.35 -3.72
N PRO A 46 -18.43 49.86 -2.65
CA PRO A 46 -17.90 49.91 -1.30
C PRO A 46 -16.78 48.89 -1.06
N GLN A 47 -15.81 49.31 -0.26
CA GLN A 47 -14.69 48.51 0.23
C GLN A 47 -15.19 47.38 1.13
N LEU A 48 -14.94 46.13 0.73
CA LEU A 48 -14.86 45.00 1.65
C LEU A 48 -13.41 44.88 2.10
N GLU A 49 -13.21 45.00 3.41
CA GLU A 49 -11.93 44.88 4.10
C GLU A 49 -11.27 43.55 3.75
N GLN A 50 -10.02 43.61 3.28
CA GLN A 50 -9.18 42.42 3.16
C GLN A 50 -8.76 41.96 4.56
N PRO A 51 -8.81 40.65 4.87
CA PRO A 51 -8.15 40.14 6.07
C PRO A 51 -6.65 40.39 5.94
N ARG A 52 -6.10 41.05 6.95
CA ARG A 52 -4.67 41.26 7.16
C ARG A 52 -3.95 39.91 7.12
N TYR A 53 -3.00 39.79 6.21
CA TYR A 53 -2.00 38.74 6.20
C TYR A 53 -1.12 38.93 7.44
N ASP A 54 -1.28 38.06 8.43
CA ASP A 54 -0.47 38.08 9.65
C ASP A 54 0.93 37.58 9.31
N GLN A 55 1.93 38.45 9.46
CA GLN A 55 3.28 38.26 8.96
C GLN A 55 4.22 37.67 10.04
N ASP A 56 3.68 36.93 11.00
CA ASP A 56 4.40 36.41 12.17
C ASP A 56 4.75 34.90 12.10
N ALA A 57 4.70 34.27 10.92
CA ALA A 57 5.09 32.86 10.73
C ALA A 57 6.51 32.66 10.13
N GLN A 58 7.47 33.55 10.41
CA GLN A 58 8.85 33.41 9.91
C GLN A 58 9.97 33.58 10.95
N ASN A 59 9.71 33.54 12.27
CA ASN A 59 10.78 33.65 13.27
C ASN A 59 10.63 32.69 14.47
N ILE A 60 10.51 31.39 14.20
CA ILE A 60 10.89 30.35 15.18
C ILE A 60 11.76 29.31 14.47
N LEU A 61 12.99 29.70 14.15
CA LEU A 61 14.10 28.77 13.95
C LEU A 61 15.02 28.90 15.17
N ALA A 62 14.71 28.12 16.20
CA ALA A 62 15.70 27.76 17.22
C ALA A 62 16.18 26.33 16.90
N PRO A 63 17.49 26.06 16.90
CA PRO A 63 18.02 24.75 16.57
C PRO A 63 17.77 23.81 17.75
N TRP A 64 16.93 22.80 17.55
CA TRP A 64 16.97 21.60 18.39
C TRP A 64 18.13 20.75 17.87
N THR A 65 19.29 20.89 18.50
CA THR A 65 20.35 19.89 18.46
C THR A 65 19.81 18.64 19.16
N ILE A 66 19.38 17.66 18.36
CA ILE A 66 19.31 16.27 18.78
C ILE A 66 20.76 15.79 18.85
N ASP A 67 21.17 15.36 20.04
CA ASP A 67 22.44 14.68 20.26
C ASP A 67 22.42 13.42 19.40
N LYS A 68 23.25 13.39 18.35
CA LYS A 68 23.52 12.15 17.63
C LYS A 68 24.40 11.33 18.55
N GLY A 69 23.78 10.49 19.37
CA GLY A 69 24.47 9.34 19.94
C GLY A 69 25.09 8.56 18.79
N GLU A 70 26.42 8.50 18.76
CA GLU A 70 27.18 7.67 17.86
C GLU A 70 26.78 6.21 18.13
N SER A 71 25.93 5.64 17.28
CA SER A 71 25.79 4.19 17.24
C SER A 71 27.08 3.63 16.64
N ILE A 72 27.79 2.86 17.47
CA ILE A 72 28.93 2.07 17.07
C ILE A 72 28.43 1.11 15.99
N LEU A 73 28.86 1.36 14.75
CA LEU A 73 28.66 0.46 13.61
C LEU A 73 29.48 -0.82 13.84
N THR A 74 28.97 -1.73 14.65
CA THR A 74 29.23 -3.16 14.48
C THR A 74 28.31 -3.65 13.38
N THR A 75 28.91 -4.19 12.31
CA THR A 75 28.28 -4.89 11.20
C THR A 75 27.31 -5.96 11.72
N LEU A 76 26.04 -5.60 11.88
CA LEU A 76 24.93 -6.52 12.02
C LEU A 76 24.33 -6.73 10.63
N ALA A 77 23.96 -7.98 10.38
CA ALA A 77 23.53 -8.55 9.12
C ALA A 77 22.51 -7.67 8.36
N GLU A 78 22.56 -7.76 7.03
CA GLU A 78 21.48 -7.32 6.15
C GLU A 78 20.13 -7.74 6.76
N THR A 79 19.39 -6.79 7.34
CA THR A 79 18.01 -7.03 7.76
C THR A 79 17.24 -7.27 6.47
N SER A 80 16.98 -8.55 6.19
CA SER A 80 16.19 -8.97 5.04
C SER A 80 14.87 -8.23 5.11
N ILE A 81 14.64 -7.35 4.14
CA ILE A 81 13.35 -6.71 3.94
C ILE A 81 12.35 -7.87 3.78
N PRO A 82 11.26 -7.93 4.57
CA PRO A 82 10.34 -9.07 4.63
C PRO A 82 9.47 -9.26 3.38
N TRP A 83 9.89 -8.65 2.26
CA TRP A 83 9.24 -8.72 0.96
C TRP A 83 10.11 -9.51 -0.01
N SER A 84 9.56 -10.58 -0.58
CA SER A 84 10.19 -11.35 -1.64
C SER A 84 9.43 -11.19 -2.95
N GLN A 85 10.14 -10.95 -4.06
CA GLN A 85 9.50 -10.91 -5.37
C GLN A 85 9.09 -12.33 -5.76
N VAL A 86 7.82 -12.52 -6.08
CA VAL A 86 7.25 -13.82 -6.48
C VAL A 86 6.93 -13.87 -7.97
N ASN A 87 7.51 -12.96 -8.76
CA ASN A 87 7.40 -12.99 -10.22
C ASN A 87 8.69 -12.50 -10.91
N LEU A 88 9.56 -13.43 -11.31
CA LEU A 88 10.79 -13.09 -12.05
C LEU A 88 10.65 -13.29 -13.56
N GLU A 89 9.81 -14.24 -13.99
CA GLU A 89 9.48 -14.51 -15.38
C GLU A 89 7.99 -14.88 -15.49
N GLY A 90 7.28 -14.36 -16.50
CA GLY A 90 5.86 -14.68 -16.72
C GLY A 90 5.01 -13.46 -17.07
N PHE A 91 5.20 -12.31 -16.42
CA PHE A 91 4.47 -11.08 -16.74
C PHE A 91 5.07 -10.27 -17.91
N ASP A 92 6.12 -10.78 -18.56
CA ASP A 92 6.85 -10.14 -19.66
C ASP A 92 6.79 -11.02 -20.92
N PRO A 93 6.43 -10.48 -22.10
CA PRO A 93 6.62 -11.23 -23.33
C PRO A 93 8.11 -11.47 -23.60
N VAL A 94 8.43 -12.71 -23.95
CA VAL A 94 9.71 -13.14 -24.51
C VAL A 94 10.30 -12.07 -25.45
N PHE A 95 11.51 -11.59 -25.10
CA PHE A 95 12.40 -10.72 -25.87
C PHE A 95 12.14 -10.75 -27.40
N TYR A 96 11.28 -9.86 -27.87
CA TYR A 96 11.27 -9.42 -29.26
C TYR A 96 11.54 -7.93 -29.28
N TRP A 97 12.37 -7.51 -30.23
CA TRP A 97 13.00 -6.20 -30.40
C TRP A 97 12.04 -4.99 -30.63
N ARG A 98 10.89 -4.95 -29.95
CA ARG A 98 9.92 -3.85 -29.88
C ARG A 98 9.20 -3.90 -28.52
N GLY A 99 9.71 -3.13 -27.55
CA GLY A 99 9.28 -3.14 -26.15
C GLY A 99 7.77 -3.13 -25.91
N ALA A 100 7.27 -4.24 -25.38
CA ALA A 100 5.94 -4.38 -24.82
C ALA A 100 6.08 -5.04 -23.46
N ASN A 101 5.57 -4.39 -22.42
CA ASN A 101 5.51 -4.92 -21.07
C ASN A 101 4.07 -4.83 -20.60
N ASN A 102 3.67 -5.70 -19.68
CA ASN A 102 2.36 -5.61 -19.06
C ASN A 102 2.24 -4.33 -18.21
N TYR A 103 1.13 -3.59 -18.34
CA TYR A 103 0.97 -2.26 -17.71
C TYR A 103 0.57 -2.30 -16.22
N GLY A 104 0.08 -3.42 -15.71
CA GLY A 104 -0.36 -3.55 -14.32
C GLY A 104 -1.16 -4.83 -14.05
N VAL A 105 -1.20 -5.22 -12.78
CA VAL A 105 -2.34 -5.94 -12.19
C VAL A 105 -3.19 -4.88 -11.50
N PHE A 106 -4.46 -4.76 -11.90
CA PHE A 106 -5.40 -3.83 -11.28
C PHE A 106 -5.89 -4.42 -9.95
N ASP A 107 -6.33 -3.56 -9.04
CA ASP A 107 -6.86 -3.92 -7.71
C ASP A 107 -7.98 -4.97 -7.80
N ASP A 108 -8.97 -4.71 -8.63
CA ASP A 108 -10.11 -5.62 -8.81
C ASP A 108 -9.74 -6.89 -9.60
N SER A 109 -8.51 -7.01 -10.14
CA SER A 109 -8.07 -8.17 -10.93
C SER A 109 -7.20 -9.16 -10.13
N PHE A 110 -7.16 -9.04 -8.79
CA PHE A 110 -6.44 -9.96 -7.91
C PHE A 110 -7.40 -10.78 -7.02
N VAL A 111 -7.58 -12.07 -7.32
CA VAL A 111 -8.64 -12.89 -6.68
C VAL A 111 -8.17 -14.30 -6.35
N GLU A 112 -8.68 -14.87 -5.25
CA GLU A 112 -8.51 -16.28 -4.94
C GLU A 112 -9.64 -17.11 -5.55
N TYR A 113 -9.31 -18.25 -6.15
CA TYR A 113 -10.29 -19.21 -6.65
C TYR A 113 -9.73 -20.64 -6.55
N HIS A 114 -10.48 -21.56 -5.94
CA HIS A 114 -10.09 -22.98 -5.78
C HIS A 114 -8.68 -23.18 -5.18
N GLY A 115 -8.28 -22.34 -4.22
CA GLY A 115 -6.99 -22.43 -3.55
C GLY A 115 -5.79 -22.00 -4.41
N LEU A 116 -6.04 -21.26 -5.50
CA LEU A 116 -5.02 -20.58 -6.28
C LEU A 116 -5.30 -19.09 -6.30
N LEU A 117 -4.22 -18.30 -6.35
CA LEU A 117 -4.28 -16.86 -6.53
C LEU A 117 -4.24 -16.51 -8.02
N TYR A 118 -5.18 -15.71 -8.50
CA TYR A 118 -5.29 -15.28 -9.89
C TYR A 118 -5.06 -13.79 -10.05
N ALA A 119 -4.29 -13.41 -11.05
CA ALA A 119 -4.01 -12.03 -11.39
C ALA A 119 -4.34 -11.75 -12.86
N GLY A 120 -5.16 -10.73 -13.11
CA GLY A 120 -5.45 -10.22 -14.44
C GLY A 120 -4.50 -9.10 -14.84
N THR A 121 -3.95 -9.15 -16.06
CA THR A 121 -2.96 -8.18 -16.56
C THR A 121 -3.38 -7.53 -17.87
N ASP A 122 -2.76 -6.41 -18.20
CA ASP A 122 -2.87 -5.71 -19.49
C ASP A 122 -1.61 -5.93 -20.32
N ASN A 123 -1.72 -6.61 -21.48
CA ASN A 123 -0.65 -6.74 -22.45
C ASN A 123 -0.91 -5.87 -23.70
N PRO A 124 -0.06 -4.88 -24.03
CA PRO A 124 -0.27 -4.03 -25.20
C PRO A 124 -0.26 -4.76 -26.55
N ILE A 125 0.32 -5.96 -26.62
CA ILE A 125 0.40 -6.76 -27.85
C ILE A 125 -0.69 -7.83 -27.86
N PHE A 126 -0.86 -8.55 -26.75
CA PHE A 126 -1.73 -9.72 -26.68
C PHE A 126 -3.09 -9.45 -26.04
N GLY A 127 -3.32 -8.26 -25.51
CA GLY A 127 -4.54 -7.88 -24.79
C GLY A 127 -4.59 -8.45 -23.36
N PRO A 128 -5.79 -8.61 -22.78
CA PRO A 128 -5.94 -9.08 -21.41
C PRO A 128 -5.40 -10.49 -21.20
N GLU A 129 -4.64 -10.70 -20.13
CA GLU A 129 -4.15 -12.02 -19.71
C GLU A 129 -4.59 -12.34 -18.27
N ILE A 130 -4.63 -13.63 -17.94
CA ILE A 130 -4.94 -14.13 -16.61
C ILE A 130 -3.88 -15.17 -16.23
N TRP A 131 -3.34 -14.99 -15.04
CA TRP A 131 -2.26 -15.78 -14.47
C TRP A 131 -2.75 -16.42 -13.18
N SER A 132 -2.16 -17.56 -12.82
CA SER A 132 -2.42 -18.27 -11.57
C SER A 132 -1.12 -18.55 -10.82
N TYR A 133 -1.22 -18.59 -9.50
CA TYR A 133 -0.14 -18.86 -8.57
C TYR A 133 -0.63 -19.75 -7.45
N ASN A 134 0.22 -20.68 -7.02
CA ASN A 134 -0.10 -21.69 -6.01
C ASN A 134 0.33 -21.32 -4.59
N GLY A 135 1.04 -20.21 -4.38
CA GLY A 135 1.49 -19.80 -3.03
C GLY A 135 2.78 -20.46 -2.56
N ASP A 136 3.45 -21.26 -3.41
CA ASP A 136 4.60 -22.08 -3.01
C ASP A 136 5.89 -21.30 -2.70
N GLY A 137 5.84 -19.97 -2.70
CA GLY A 137 6.99 -19.09 -2.53
C GLY A 137 7.92 -19.03 -3.75
N SER A 138 7.64 -19.80 -4.80
CA SER A 138 8.39 -19.71 -6.05
C SER A 138 7.98 -18.46 -6.83
N THR A 139 8.73 -18.19 -7.90
CA THR A 139 8.46 -17.07 -8.80
C THR A 139 7.62 -17.47 -10.01
N ASN A 140 7.04 -18.67 -10.00
CA ASN A 140 6.44 -19.30 -11.18
C ASN A 140 4.93 -19.03 -11.23
N TRP A 141 4.55 -18.10 -12.10
CA TRP A 141 3.14 -17.89 -12.45
C TRP A 141 2.78 -18.71 -13.69
N THR A 142 1.65 -19.41 -13.62
CA THR A 142 1.13 -20.17 -14.76
C THR A 142 0.09 -19.33 -15.49
N ARG A 143 0.30 -19.05 -16.78
CA ARG A 143 -0.72 -18.43 -17.64
C ARG A 143 -1.88 -19.41 -17.84
N VAL A 144 -3.08 -19.01 -17.44
CA VAL A 144 -4.28 -19.88 -17.48
C VAL A 144 -5.28 -19.52 -18.57
N SER A 145 -5.13 -18.36 -19.21
CA SER A 145 -5.99 -17.97 -20.34
C SER A 145 -5.21 -17.82 -21.65
N HIS A 146 -5.65 -18.59 -22.66
CA HIS A 146 -5.85 -18.11 -24.03
C HIS A 146 -7.38 -18.08 -24.23
N MET A 147 -8.04 -16.93 -24.18
CA MET A 147 -9.46 -16.87 -24.59
C MET A 147 -9.57 -17.43 -26.02
N PRO A 148 -10.65 -18.18 -26.38
CA PRO A 148 -10.65 -19.12 -27.50
C PRO A 148 -10.13 -18.59 -28.85
N SER A 149 -9.22 -19.35 -29.46
CA SER A 149 -8.59 -19.09 -30.74
C SER A 149 -9.52 -19.35 -31.94
N GLY A 150 -9.70 -18.33 -32.77
CA GLY A 150 -10.47 -18.32 -34.03
C GLY A 150 -10.75 -16.90 -34.50
N LYS A 151 -10.80 -15.98 -33.54
CA LYS A 151 -10.26 -14.63 -33.65
C LYS A 151 -9.06 -14.59 -32.73
N SER A 152 -7.85 -14.76 -33.25
CA SER A 152 -6.65 -14.47 -32.46
C SER A 152 -6.78 -13.06 -31.90
N PHE A 153 -6.33 -12.85 -30.66
CA PHE A 153 -5.89 -11.57 -30.11
C PHE A 153 -4.84 -10.92 -30.99
N LEU A 154 -5.21 -10.50 -32.19
CA LEU A 154 -4.44 -9.51 -32.88
C LEU A 154 -4.93 -8.17 -32.43
N TYR A 155 -6.22 -7.95 -32.24
CA TYR A 155 -6.70 -6.63 -31.95
C TYR A 155 -8.04 -6.71 -31.18
N GLY A 156 -8.17 -6.14 -29.97
CA GLY A 156 -9.45 -6.20 -29.25
C GLY A 156 -9.68 -5.32 -28.01
N GLY A 157 -8.96 -5.57 -26.91
CA GLY A 157 -9.18 -4.93 -25.59
C GLY A 157 -7.87 -4.75 -24.83
N GLU A 158 -7.79 -3.74 -23.97
CA GLU A 158 -6.54 -3.33 -23.30
C GLU A 158 -6.26 -4.18 -22.04
N ALA A 159 -7.18 -4.25 -21.07
CA ALA A 159 -6.89 -4.84 -19.77
C ALA A 159 -7.93 -5.83 -19.26
N THR A 160 -7.50 -6.79 -18.44
CA THR A 160 -8.37 -7.48 -17.48
C THR A 160 -8.64 -6.49 -16.34
N GLN A 161 -9.82 -5.87 -16.34
CA GLN A 161 -10.17 -4.81 -15.38
C GLN A 161 -10.50 -5.38 -14.01
N PHE A 162 -11.22 -6.51 -13.97
CA PHE A 162 -11.56 -7.19 -12.74
C PHE A 162 -11.65 -8.70 -12.92
N LEU A 163 -11.44 -9.42 -11.84
CA LEU A 163 -11.72 -10.84 -11.66
C LEU A 163 -12.66 -11.01 -10.47
N ILE A 164 -13.68 -11.85 -10.61
CA ILE A 164 -14.64 -12.11 -9.52
C ILE A 164 -15.16 -13.54 -9.56
N VAL A 165 -15.42 -14.11 -8.39
CA VAL A 165 -16.01 -15.44 -8.26
C VAL A 165 -17.51 -15.32 -8.00
N PHE A 166 -18.31 -16.03 -8.78
CA PHE A 166 -19.75 -16.12 -8.57
C PHE A 166 -20.26 -17.50 -8.97
N GLN A 167 -21.04 -18.15 -8.10
CA GLN A 167 -21.63 -19.48 -8.35
C GLN A 167 -20.61 -20.52 -8.86
N ASP A 168 -19.41 -20.56 -8.27
CA ASP A 168 -18.33 -21.48 -8.65
C ASP A 168 -17.78 -21.29 -10.07
N TYR A 169 -17.92 -20.08 -10.62
CA TYR A 169 -17.23 -19.65 -11.82
C TYR A 169 -16.32 -18.46 -11.50
N LEU A 170 -15.13 -18.47 -12.09
CA LEU A 170 -14.28 -17.30 -12.20
C LEU A 170 -14.72 -16.47 -13.41
N TYR A 171 -15.01 -15.19 -13.17
CA TYR A 171 -15.37 -14.21 -14.18
C TYR A 171 -14.22 -13.24 -14.43
N ALA A 172 -14.06 -12.80 -15.67
CA ALA A 172 -13.09 -11.80 -16.08
C ALA A 172 -13.77 -10.71 -16.93
N GLY A 173 -13.73 -9.47 -16.45
CA GLY A 173 -14.24 -8.30 -17.13
C GLY A 173 -13.15 -7.56 -17.89
N THR A 174 -13.45 -7.12 -19.11
CA THR A 174 -12.50 -6.40 -19.97
C THR A 174 -12.99 -4.99 -20.30
N VAL A 175 -12.05 -4.13 -20.70
CA VAL A 175 -12.29 -2.76 -21.16
C VAL A 175 -12.11 -2.62 -22.67
N TYR A 176 -12.62 -1.52 -23.22
CA TYR A 176 -12.50 -1.18 -24.62
C TYR A 176 -11.04 -0.94 -25.03
N GLY A 177 -10.63 -1.53 -26.15
CA GLY A 177 -9.27 -1.35 -26.68
C GLY A 177 -9.11 -0.03 -27.46
N GLN A 178 -8.45 0.98 -26.89
CA GLN A 178 -8.18 2.24 -27.62
C GLN A 178 -7.09 2.08 -28.68
N ASN A 179 -6.05 1.31 -28.35
CA ASN A 179 -4.88 1.06 -29.19
C ASN A 179 -4.90 -0.30 -29.88
N ALA A 180 -6.02 -1.00 -29.80
CA ALA A 180 -6.27 -2.26 -30.47
C ALA A 180 -6.69 -2.03 -31.94
N PRO A 181 -6.00 -2.61 -32.93
CA PRO A 181 -6.44 -2.48 -34.34
C PRO A 181 -7.79 -3.08 -34.76
N VAL A 182 -8.56 -3.65 -33.84
CA VAL A 182 -9.97 -4.01 -33.86
C VAL A 182 -10.43 -3.61 -32.47
N LYS A 183 -11.38 -2.70 -32.45
CA LYS A 183 -11.89 -2.06 -31.26
C LYS A 183 -13.08 -2.88 -30.80
N GLU A 184 -12.92 -3.66 -29.75
CA GLU A 184 -14.04 -4.35 -29.10
C GLU A 184 -14.39 -3.61 -27.82
N ASN A 185 -15.69 -3.52 -27.51
CA ASN A 185 -16.16 -2.98 -26.24
C ASN A 185 -16.01 -4.02 -25.12
N GLY A 186 -16.27 -3.60 -23.88
CA GLY A 186 -16.12 -4.42 -22.69
C GLY A 186 -16.89 -5.74 -22.76
N GLN A 187 -16.25 -6.81 -22.32
CA GLN A 187 -16.82 -8.16 -22.36
C GLN A 187 -16.66 -8.81 -21.00
N LEU A 188 -17.61 -9.67 -20.65
CA LEU A 188 -17.49 -10.53 -19.48
C LEU A 188 -17.39 -11.97 -19.94
N TRP A 189 -16.36 -12.64 -19.45
CA TRP A 189 -16.09 -14.05 -19.71
C TRP A 189 -16.14 -14.82 -18.41
N ARG A 190 -16.49 -16.10 -18.46
CA ARG A 190 -16.43 -16.98 -17.29
C ARG A 190 -15.86 -18.36 -17.61
N THR A 191 -15.28 -19.00 -16.59
CA THR A 191 -14.81 -20.38 -16.62
C THR A 191 -14.96 -21.02 -15.24
N ASN A 192 -15.16 -22.33 -15.18
CA ASN A 192 -15.07 -23.13 -13.96
C ASN A 192 -13.81 -24.02 -13.95
N ASP A 193 -13.02 -24.00 -15.01
CA ASP A 193 -11.76 -24.73 -15.14
C ASP A 193 -10.70 -23.81 -15.79
N PRO A 194 -10.24 -22.78 -15.05
CA PRO A 194 -9.25 -21.85 -15.58
C PRO A 194 -7.93 -22.55 -15.91
N VAL A 195 -7.47 -23.52 -15.09
CA VAL A 195 -6.15 -24.14 -15.22
C VAL A 195 -6.01 -24.99 -16.48
N ASN A 196 -7.06 -25.75 -16.86
CA ASN A 196 -7.00 -26.55 -18.09
C ASN A 196 -7.41 -25.78 -19.35
N GLY A 197 -7.72 -24.49 -19.23
CA GLY A 197 -7.75 -23.51 -20.32
C GLY A 197 -8.78 -23.72 -21.44
N ASN A 198 -9.68 -24.71 -21.36
CA ASN A 198 -10.47 -25.15 -22.53
C ASN A 198 -11.86 -24.50 -22.69
N SER A 199 -12.33 -23.60 -21.82
CA SER A 199 -13.66 -22.98 -22.05
C SER A 199 -13.93 -21.69 -21.29
N TRP A 200 -13.18 -20.62 -21.58
CA TRP A 200 -13.70 -19.29 -21.29
C TRP A 200 -14.91 -19.03 -22.20
N THR A 201 -16.07 -18.76 -21.60
CA THR A 201 -17.32 -18.49 -22.30
C THR A 201 -17.68 -17.02 -22.14
N LYS A 202 -17.87 -16.31 -23.25
CA LYS A 202 -18.40 -14.94 -23.22
C LYS A 202 -19.85 -14.99 -22.77
N VAL A 203 -20.17 -14.28 -21.70
CA VAL A 203 -21.51 -14.21 -21.09
C VAL A 203 -22.08 -12.80 -21.09
N PHE A 204 -21.27 -11.80 -21.44
CA PHE A 204 -21.70 -10.41 -21.65
C PHE A 204 -20.88 -9.81 -22.78
N ASP A 205 -21.55 -9.04 -23.64
CA ASP A 205 -20.91 -8.27 -24.72
C ASP A 205 -21.56 -6.89 -24.80
N TYR A 206 -20.79 -5.83 -24.53
CA TYR A 206 -21.31 -4.48 -24.44
C TYR A 206 -21.79 -3.93 -25.79
N ASP A 207 -21.33 -4.48 -26.91
CA ASP A 207 -21.82 -4.13 -28.25
C ASP A 207 -23.34 -4.30 -28.38
N ASN A 208 -23.94 -5.22 -27.61
CA ASN A 208 -25.39 -5.46 -27.63
C ASN A 208 -26.20 -4.38 -26.88
N TRP A 209 -25.54 -3.48 -26.16
CA TRP A 209 -26.17 -2.51 -25.27
C TRP A 209 -25.98 -1.06 -25.71
N LEU A 210 -25.04 -0.82 -26.63
CA LEU A 210 -24.78 0.51 -27.19
C LEU A 210 -25.79 0.88 -28.27
N GLU A 211 -26.12 2.17 -28.36
CA GLU A 211 -26.96 2.70 -29.43
C GLU A 211 -26.30 2.53 -30.82
N ASN A 212 -25.00 2.84 -30.94
CA ASN A 212 -24.28 2.79 -32.22
C ASN A 212 -22.86 2.20 -32.09
N PRO A 213 -22.73 0.90 -31.79
CA PRO A 213 -21.44 0.24 -31.57
C PRO A 213 -20.50 0.31 -32.78
N LEU A 214 -21.05 0.31 -34.00
CA LEU A 214 -20.26 0.43 -35.24
C LEU A 214 -19.95 1.89 -35.62
N GLY A 215 -20.64 2.86 -35.02
CA GLY A 215 -20.47 4.28 -35.28
C GLY A 215 -19.56 5.01 -34.30
N GLY A 216 -18.89 4.27 -33.42
CA GLY A 216 -17.84 4.79 -32.55
C GLY A 216 -18.24 4.99 -31.09
N ASP A 217 -19.46 4.58 -30.70
CA ASP A 217 -19.82 4.47 -29.29
C ASP A 217 -18.99 3.38 -28.61
N LYS A 218 -18.69 3.60 -27.33
CA LYS A 218 -17.80 2.71 -26.57
C LYS A 218 -18.38 2.30 -25.23
N GLY A 219 -17.93 1.17 -24.72
CA GLY A 219 -18.31 0.68 -23.40
C GLY A 219 -17.18 -0.04 -22.69
N ASP A 220 -16.94 0.31 -21.44
CA ASP A 220 -15.97 -0.34 -20.55
C ASP A 220 -16.69 -1.03 -19.41
N LEU A 221 -16.33 -2.28 -19.07
CA LEU A 221 -16.70 -2.81 -17.75
C LEU A 221 -15.72 -2.27 -16.72
N MET A 222 -16.21 -1.79 -15.58
CA MET A 222 -15.42 -1.00 -14.63
C MET A 222 -15.16 -1.73 -13.30
N SER A 223 -16.19 -2.34 -12.72
CA SER A 223 -16.11 -3.10 -11.46
C SER A 223 -17.20 -4.16 -11.41
N ALA A 224 -17.07 -5.11 -10.49
CA ALA A 224 -18.08 -6.13 -10.24
C ALA A 224 -18.18 -6.47 -8.75
N VAL A 225 -19.36 -6.94 -8.33
CA VAL A 225 -19.61 -7.34 -6.94
C VAL A 225 -20.75 -8.35 -6.87
N VAL A 226 -20.72 -9.22 -5.86
CA VAL A 226 -21.84 -10.12 -5.56
C VAL A 226 -22.65 -9.53 -4.42
N PHE A 227 -23.95 -9.35 -4.63
CA PHE A 227 -24.86 -8.81 -3.61
C PHE A 227 -26.24 -9.47 -3.74
N ASP A 228 -26.80 -9.90 -2.62
CA ASP A 228 -28.15 -10.49 -2.53
C ASP A 228 -28.41 -11.62 -3.55
N GLY A 229 -27.40 -12.46 -3.81
CA GLY A 229 -27.49 -13.58 -4.75
C GLY A 229 -27.37 -13.21 -6.23
N PHE A 230 -27.12 -11.95 -6.56
CA PHE A 230 -26.86 -11.49 -7.92
C PHE A 230 -25.40 -11.07 -8.09
N LEU A 231 -24.86 -11.28 -9.29
CA LEU A 231 -23.64 -10.64 -9.76
C LEU A 231 -24.00 -9.30 -10.40
N TYR A 232 -23.41 -8.22 -9.89
CA TYR A 232 -23.51 -6.87 -10.43
C TYR A 232 -22.22 -6.52 -11.18
N VAL A 233 -22.36 -5.80 -12.29
CA VAL A 233 -21.26 -5.23 -13.05
C VAL A 233 -21.59 -3.79 -13.40
N SER A 234 -20.66 -2.88 -13.18
CA SER A 234 -20.78 -1.49 -13.62
C SER A 234 -20.04 -1.29 -14.92
N ALA A 235 -20.51 -0.31 -15.68
CA ALA A 235 -19.90 0.06 -16.92
C ALA A 235 -19.86 1.57 -17.14
N ARG A 236 -18.92 1.97 -17.98
CA ARG A 236 -18.83 3.32 -18.54
C ARG A 236 -19.24 3.25 -20.00
N ALA A 237 -20.41 3.77 -20.34
CA ALA A 237 -20.81 3.99 -21.71
C ALA A 237 -20.25 5.34 -22.21
N ILE A 238 -19.86 5.41 -23.47
CA ILE A 238 -19.41 6.63 -24.15
C ILE A 238 -20.21 6.75 -25.44
N GLU A 239 -21.33 7.46 -25.37
CA GLU A 239 -22.27 7.59 -26.49
C GLU A 239 -22.33 9.03 -26.97
N SER A 240 -22.19 9.22 -28.29
CA SER A 240 -22.10 10.56 -28.88
C SER A 240 -21.05 11.48 -28.21
N GLY A 241 -19.95 10.88 -27.71
CA GLY A 241 -18.86 11.59 -27.03
C GLY A 241 -19.14 11.99 -25.58
N LYS A 242 -20.21 11.49 -24.96
CA LYS A 242 -20.51 11.71 -23.54
C LYS A 242 -20.38 10.41 -22.76
N GLU A 243 -19.61 10.45 -21.67
CA GLU A 243 -19.53 9.34 -20.74
C GLU A 243 -20.72 9.35 -19.77
N HIS A 244 -21.22 8.15 -19.42
CA HIS A 244 -22.25 7.95 -18.42
C HIS A 244 -22.17 6.55 -17.76
N PRO A 245 -22.62 6.39 -16.50
CA PRO A 245 -22.61 5.11 -15.81
C PRO A 245 -23.81 4.23 -16.17
N GLU A 246 -23.54 2.93 -16.31
CA GLU A 246 -24.58 1.89 -16.35
C GLU A 246 -24.27 0.79 -15.34
N ILE A 247 -25.32 0.13 -14.83
CA ILE A 247 -25.17 -1.05 -13.97
C ILE A 247 -26.06 -2.16 -14.50
N PHE A 248 -25.49 -3.36 -14.53
CA PHE A 248 -26.16 -4.59 -14.92
C PHE A 248 -26.13 -5.58 -13.76
N ARG A 249 -27.13 -6.45 -13.70
CA ARG A 249 -27.13 -7.58 -12.77
C ARG A 249 -27.57 -8.87 -13.41
N SER A 250 -27.10 -9.99 -12.85
CA SER A 250 -27.46 -11.33 -13.28
C SER A 250 -27.61 -12.28 -12.11
N ALA A 251 -28.66 -13.12 -12.14
CA ALA A 251 -28.90 -14.14 -11.12
C ALA A 251 -28.15 -15.46 -11.41
N ASP A 252 -27.74 -15.68 -12.66
CA ASP A 252 -27.10 -16.91 -13.16
C ASP A 252 -25.74 -16.65 -13.83
N GLY A 253 -25.36 -15.38 -13.88
CA GLY A 253 -24.16 -14.87 -14.54
C GLY A 253 -24.14 -15.07 -16.05
N VAL A 254 -25.30 -15.22 -16.69
CA VAL A 254 -25.46 -15.34 -18.17
C VAL A 254 -26.54 -14.40 -18.69
N ASN A 255 -27.66 -14.32 -17.99
CA ASN A 255 -28.79 -13.48 -18.38
C ASN A 255 -28.71 -12.17 -17.60
N TRP A 256 -28.52 -11.06 -18.34
CA TRP A 256 -28.24 -9.75 -17.77
C TRP A 256 -29.41 -8.80 -17.91
N THR A 257 -29.64 -8.01 -16.87
CA THR A 257 -30.63 -6.93 -16.86
C THR A 257 -29.94 -5.63 -16.49
N LYS A 258 -30.14 -4.58 -17.29
CA LYS A 258 -29.71 -3.22 -16.95
C LYS A 258 -30.60 -2.67 -15.83
N VAL A 259 -29.99 -2.22 -14.73
CA VAL A 259 -30.67 -1.69 -13.53
C VAL A 259 -30.39 -0.21 -13.29
N VAL A 260 -29.29 0.32 -13.82
CA VAL A 260 -29.02 1.76 -13.93
C VAL A 260 -28.70 2.07 -15.38
N ASP A 261 -29.37 3.08 -15.93
CA ASP A 261 -29.25 3.52 -17.31
C ASP A 261 -29.00 5.03 -17.32
N ASN A 262 -27.89 5.46 -17.92
CA ASN A 262 -27.43 6.85 -18.04
C ASN A 262 -27.02 7.61 -16.77
N SER A 263 -27.71 7.46 -15.64
CA SER A 263 -27.33 8.23 -14.45
C SER A 263 -28.01 7.71 -13.19
N PHE A 264 -27.45 8.10 -12.05
CA PHE A 264 -28.15 7.95 -10.78
C PHE A 264 -29.04 9.16 -10.50
N ASN A 265 -28.54 10.37 -10.77
CA ASN A 265 -29.32 11.60 -10.67
C ASN A 265 -28.83 12.79 -11.50
N SER A 266 -27.74 12.66 -12.27
CA SER A 266 -27.16 13.79 -13.01
C SER A 266 -26.69 13.41 -14.40
N ALA A 267 -26.94 14.29 -15.37
CA ALA A 267 -26.38 14.19 -16.72
C ALA A 267 -24.85 14.44 -16.78
N THR A 268 -24.23 14.71 -15.63
CA THR A 268 -22.77 14.90 -15.49
C THR A 268 -22.08 13.75 -14.77
N ASP A 269 -22.83 12.69 -14.44
CA ASP A 269 -22.28 11.42 -13.98
C ASP A 269 -21.47 10.79 -15.14
N ARG A 270 -20.32 10.20 -14.83
CA ARG A 270 -19.37 9.69 -15.83
C ARG A 270 -19.26 8.18 -15.84
N PHE A 271 -19.00 7.59 -14.68
CA PHE A 271 -18.87 6.15 -14.50
C PHE A 271 -19.04 5.78 -13.03
N ALA A 272 -19.40 4.52 -12.79
CA ALA A 272 -19.63 3.97 -11.47
C ALA A 272 -18.52 2.96 -11.11
N TYR A 273 -17.68 3.31 -10.14
CA TYR A 273 -16.54 2.54 -9.64
C TYR A 273 -16.01 3.21 -8.36
N PRO A 274 -15.60 2.45 -7.32
CA PRO A 274 -15.73 0.98 -7.15
C PRO A 274 -17.06 0.59 -6.49
N PHE A 275 -17.35 -0.72 -6.44
CA PHE A 275 -18.41 -1.30 -5.60
C PHE A 275 -17.88 -1.75 -4.23
N GLU A 276 -18.76 -1.83 -3.22
CA GLU A 276 -18.50 -2.56 -1.97
C GLU A 276 -19.82 -2.94 -1.29
N VAL A 277 -19.85 -4.02 -0.51
CA VAL A 277 -21.00 -4.39 0.32
C VAL A 277 -20.72 -4.05 1.77
N PHE A 278 -21.57 -3.24 2.38
CA PHE A 278 -21.43 -2.82 3.77
C PHE A 278 -22.79 -2.72 4.45
N ASP A 279 -22.90 -3.24 5.67
CA ASP A 279 -24.13 -3.15 6.49
C ASP A 279 -25.41 -3.55 5.72
N GLY A 280 -25.32 -4.68 4.99
CA GLY A 280 -26.41 -5.25 4.21
C GLY A 280 -26.85 -4.40 3.00
N LYS A 281 -26.03 -3.45 2.57
CA LYS A 281 -26.31 -2.57 1.42
C LYS A 281 -25.18 -2.65 0.41
N LEU A 282 -25.55 -2.55 -0.85
CA LEU A 282 -24.64 -2.40 -1.96
C LEU A 282 -24.27 -0.93 -2.11
N TYR A 283 -22.98 -0.60 -2.07
CA TYR A 283 -22.43 0.73 -2.28
C TYR A 283 -21.71 0.82 -3.62
N VAL A 284 -21.78 1.98 -4.26
CA VAL A 284 -21.01 2.28 -5.47
C VAL A 284 -20.65 3.76 -5.54
N ALA A 285 -19.40 4.07 -5.86
CA ALA A 285 -19.00 5.44 -6.12
C ALA A 285 -19.25 5.82 -7.58
N VAL A 286 -19.61 7.08 -7.82
CA VAL A 286 -19.97 7.63 -9.12
C VAL A 286 -19.22 8.94 -9.32
N ARG A 287 -18.35 8.97 -10.32
CA ARG A 287 -17.61 10.19 -10.66
C ARG A 287 -18.55 11.19 -11.32
N ASN A 288 -18.55 12.43 -10.83
CA ASN A 288 -19.32 13.53 -11.40
C ASN A 288 -18.41 14.75 -11.67
N ASP A 289 -18.45 15.27 -12.88
CA ASP A 289 -17.55 16.36 -13.32
C ASP A 289 -17.87 17.74 -12.72
N ILE A 290 -18.97 17.90 -11.95
CA ILE A 290 -19.37 19.19 -11.37
C ILE A 290 -19.48 19.12 -9.84
N LYS A 291 -19.96 17.98 -9.32
CA LYS A 291 -20.23 17.82 -7.89
C LYS A 291 -19.12 17.10 -7.15
N GLY A 292 -18.19 16.49 -7.88
CA GLY A 292 -17.24 15.53 -7.36
C GLY A 292 -17.84 14.15 -7.18
N THR A 293 -17.01 13.20 -6.76
CA THR A 293 -17.44 11.82 -6.62
C THR A 293 -18.51 11.67 -5.54
N GLY A 294 -19.67 11.15 -5.96
CA GLY A 294 -20.77 10.77 -5.08
C GLY A 294 -20.73 9.28 -4.79
N LEU A 295 -21.16 8.89 -3.60
CA LEU A 295 -21.37 7.52 -3.18
C LEU A 295 -22.86 7.25 -3.14
N TRP A 296 -23.26 6.12 -3.68
CA TRP A 296 -24.64 5.66 -3.78
C TRP A 296 -24.79 4.33 -3.08
N ARG A 297 -25.96 4.06 -2.50
CA ARG A 297 -26.24 2.78 -1.87
C ARG A 297 -27.63 2.26 -2.19
N SER A 298 -27.78 0.94 -2.11
CA SER A 298 -29.04 0.25 -2.36
C SER A 298 -29.21 -0.94 -1.42
N THR A 299 -30.44 -1.17 -0.96
CA THR A 299 -30.82 -2.37 -0.18
C THR A 299 -31.26 -3.54 -1.05
N ASP A 300 -31.60 -3.30 -2.32
CA ASP A 300 -32.19 -4.28 -3.23
C ASP A 300 -31.52 -4.32 -4.62
N GLY A 301 -30.49 -3.48 -4.81
CA GLY A 301 -29.77 -3.30 -6.07
C GLY A 301 -30.59 -2.66 -7.20
N LEU A 302 -31.77 -2.12 -6.90
CA LEU A 302 -32.68 -1.49 -7.86
C LEU A 302 -32.94 -0.03 -7.51
N ASN A 303 -33.25 0.23 -6.24
CA ASN A 303 -33.54 1.56 -5.73
C ASN A 303 -32.28 2.11 -5.07
N TRP A 304 -31.77 3.22 -5.59
CA TRP A 304 -30.53 3.82 -5.16
C TRP A 304 -30.79 5.13 -4.45
N GLU A 305 -30.09 5.34 -3.33
CA GLU A 305 -30.06 6.60 -2.61
C GLU A 305 -28.63 7.10 -2.44
N GLN A 306 -28.46 8.41 -2.41
CA GLN A 306 -27.15 9.02 -2.27
C GLN A 306 -26.68 8.91 -0.81
N ALA A 307 -25.47 8.39 -0.62
CA ALA A 307 -24.87 8.08 0.66
C ALA A 307 -23.98 9.22 1.21
N ASN A 308 -23.51 10.15 0.38
CA ASN A 308 -22.87 11.40 0.82
C ASN A 308 -23.48 12.59 0.07
N MET A 309 -23.79 13.69 0.77
CA MET A 309 -24.45 14.84 0.15
C MET A 309 -23.49 15.80 -0.58
N ASP A 310 -22.21 15.80 -0.22
CA ASP A 310 -21.15 16.59 -0.86
C ASP A 310 -19.89 15.72 -1.06
N GLY A 311 -19.13 15.96 -2.13
CA GLY A 311 -17.93 15.20 -2.49
C GLY A 311 -16.96 15.06 -1.32
N MET A 312 -16.42 13.86 -1.13
CA MET A 312 -15.56 13.53 0.01
C MET A 312 -14.22 14.29 -0.01
N ALA A 313 -13.85 14.98 -1.10
CA ALA A 313 -12.64 15.82 -1.13
C ALA A 313 -12.90 17.25 -1.62
N ALA A 314 -14.00 17.87 -1.19
CA ALA A 314 -14.33 19.23 -1.57
C ALA A 314 -13.62 20.29 -0.70
N ASP A 315 -12.52 20.84 -1.21
CA ASP A 315 -12.38 22.29 -1.12
C ASP A 315 -13.53 22.93 -1.96
N MET A 316 -14.06 24.07 -1.52
CA MET A 316 -15.22 24.69 -2.16
C MET A 316 -14.96 25.23 -3.57
N TYR A 317 -13.73 25.13 -4.09
CA TYR A 317 -13.27 25.70 -5.36
C TYR A 317 -12.92 24.65 -6.44
N GLN A 318 -12.78 23.36 -6.11
CA GLN A 318 -12.18 22.34 -7.00
C GLN A 318 -12.86 20.96 -6.97
N ARG A 319 -14.17 20.91 -6.74
CA ARG A 319 -14.95 19.65 -6.64
C ARG A 319 -14.94 18.75 -7.88
N ASP A 320 -14.38 19.17 -9.01
CA ASP A 320 -14.65 18.52 -10.31
C ASP A 320 -13.75 17.30 -10.61
N ARG A 321 -12.83 16.93 -9.70
CA ARG A 321 -11.79 15.92 -10.00
C ARG A 321 -11.48 14.91 -8.90
N ASP A 322 -12.17 14.94 -7.76
CA ASP A 322 -11.97 13.90 -6.75
C ASP A 322 -12.52 12.55 -7.23
N MET A 323 -11.84 11.47 -6.88
CA MET A 323 -12.24 10.11 -7.23
C MET A 323 -12.12 9.20 -6.01
N ILE A 324 -13.22 8.55 -5.64
CA ILE A 324 -13.14 7.38 -4.77
C ILE A 324 -12.55 6.26 -5.62
N ARG A 325 -11.38 5.79 -5.23
CA ARG A 325 -10.57 4.81 -5.96
C ARG A 325 -10.72 3.43 -5.39
N GLN A 326 -10.95 3.33 -4.09
CA GLN A 326 -11.25 2.07 -3.44
C GLN A 326 -12.27 2.26 -2.31
N LEU A 327 -13.14 1.27 -2.13
CA LEU A 327 -13.99 1.10 -0.96
C LEU A 327 -13.57 -0.18 -0.26
N LYS A 328 -13.47 -0.16 1.07
CA LYS A 328 -13.08 -1.36 1.83
C LYS A 328 -13.76 -1.40 3.18
N VAL A 329 -14.29 -2.54 3.57
CA VAL A 329 -14.78 -2.74 4.95
C VAL A 329 -13.63 -3.16 5.86
N TYR A 330 -13.47 -2.44 6.98
CA TYR A 330 -12.47 -2.76 8.00
C TYR A 330 -12.98 -2.37 9.39
N ASN A 331 -12.86 -3.29 10.35
CA ASN A 331 -13.21 -3.09 11.76
C ASN A 331 -14.60 -2.43 11.98
N GLY A 332 -15.61 -2.87 11.21
CA GLY A 332 -16.98 -2.36 11.29
C GLY A 332 -17.24 -1.00 10.61
N TYR A 333 -16.24 -0.41 9.96
CA TYR A 333 -16.38 0.81 9.16
C TYR A 333 -16.25 0.52 7.67
N LEU A 334 -16.94 1.31 6.87
CA LEU A 334 -16.67 1.44 5.43
C LEU A 334 -15.62 2.54 5.23
N TYR A 335 -14.49 2.19 4.62
CA TYR A 335 -13.44 3.11 4.23
C TYR A 335 -13.59 3.50 2.76
N ALA A 336 -13.33 4.76 2.45
CA ALA A 336 -13.22 5.30 1.12
C ALA A 336 -11.84 5.92 0.94
N ILE A 337 -11.11 5.43 -0.05
CA ILE A 337 -9.79 5.93 -0.42
C ILE A 337 -10.01 6.87 -1.60
N VAL A 338 -9.69 8.15 -1.38
CA VAL A 338 -10.03 9.23 -2.29
C VAL A 338 -8.75 9.82 -2.86
N ARG A 339 -8.66 9.86 -4.18
CA ARG A 339 -7.64 10.64 -4.89
C ARG A 339 -8.13 12.06 -5.05
N ASN A 340 -7.38 13.03 -4.51
CA ASN A 340 -7.64 14.45 -4.67
C ASN A 340 -6.74 15.05 -5.77
N ASP A 341 -7.36 15.72 -6.74
CA ASP A 341 -6.71 16.25 -7.95
C ASP A 341 -6.52 17.78 -7.87
N TYR A 342 -5.51 18.21 -7.11
CA TYR A 342 -5.24 19.64 -6.86
C TYR A 342 -4.58 20.36 -8.05
N LEU A 343 -5.19 21.48 -8.48
CA LEU A 343 -4.64 22.58 -9.31
C LEU A 343 -3.86 22.28 -10.61
N GLY A 344 -3.84 21.06 -11.16
CA GLY A 344 -3.11 20.81 -12.42
C GLY A 344 -1.61 21.12 -12.34
N VAL A 345 -1.07 21.22 -11.11
CA VAL A 345 0.35 21.43 -10.80
C VAL A 345 1.06 20.13 -10.43
N GLY A 346 0.41 18.97 -10.65
CA GLY A 346 1.03 17.65 -10.50
C GLY A 346 1.14 17.13 -9.06
N ASN A 347 0.53 17.79 -8.08
CA ASN A 347 0.42 17.28 -6.72
C ASN A 347 -0.97 16.66 -6.54
N TRP A 348 -1.04 15.33 -6.63
CA TRP A 348 -2.19 14.56 -6.19
C TRP A 348 -1.91 14.08 -4.76
N TRP A 349 -2.94 13.80 -3.96
CA TRP A 349 -2.70 13.07 -2.72
C TRP A 349 -3.89 12.21 -2.38
N ILE A 350 -3.60 11.14 -1.67
CA ILE A 350 -4.62 10.25 -1.14
C ILE A 350 -5.18 10.85 0.16
N GLU A 351 -6.50 10.81 0.28
CA GLU A 351 -7.24 11.03 1.50
C GLU A 351 -7.98 9.74 1.86
N VAL A 352 -8.14 9.48 3.16
CA VAL A 352 -8.87 8.31 3.63
C VAL A 352 -9.99 8.77 4.52
N TRP A 353 -11.19 8.31 4.20
CA TRP A 353 -12.42 8.61 4.92
C TRP A 353 -13.01 7.31 5.42
N ARG A 354 -13.68 7.34 6.58
CA ARG A 354 -14.40 6.18 7.09
C ARG A 354 -15.79 6.54 7.58
N SER A 355 -16.71 5.57 7.56
CA SER A 355 -18.07 5.73 8.04
C SER A 355 -18.55 4.47 8.76
N LEU A 356 -19.17 4.66 9.93
CA LEU A 356 -19.79 3.58 10.71
C LEU A 356 -21.16 3.16 10.14
N ASN A 357 -21.85 4.08 9.46
CA ASN A 357 -23.22 3.88 8.98
C ASN A 357 -23.36 4.08 7.46
N GLY A 358 -22.21 4.30 6.79
CA GLY A 358 -22.10 4.59 5.37
C GLY A 358 -22.75 5.90 4.91
N THR A 359 -23.09 6.84 5.81
CA THR A 359 -23.69 8.14 5.45
C THR A 359 -23.02 9.35 6.10
N VAL A 360 -22.48 9.17 7.31
CA VAL A 360 -21.70 10.19 8.00
C VAL A 360 -20.24 9.81 7.91
N TRP A 361 -19.45 10.66 7.27
CA TRP A 361 -18.06 10.37 6.92
C TRP A 361 -17.10 11.21 7.75
N THR A 362 -16.04 10.57 8.24
CA THR A 362 -14.96 11.22 8.98
C THR A 362 -13.65 10.98 8.24
N GLN A 363 -12.91 12.05 7.95
CA GLN A 363 -11.58 11.95 7.38
C GLN A 363 -10.60 11.45 8.44
N VAL A 364 -9.84 10.41 8.10
CA VAL A 364 -8.85 9.76 8.98
C VAL A 364 -7.45 9.74 8.38
N GLY A 365 -7.32 9.88 7.05
CA GLY A 365 -6.05 10.06 6.36
C GLY A 365 -6.02 11.38 5.61
N ARG A 366 -4.94 12.16 5.78
CA ARG A 366 -4.73 13.48 5.14
C ARG A 366 -3.36 13.55 4.49
N ASN A 367 -3.21 14.45 3.52
CA ASN A 367 -1.93 14.79 2.90
C ASN A 367 -1.14 13.55 2.44
N GLY A 368 -1.80 12.58 1.80
CA GLY A 368 -1.15 11.36 1.35
C GLY A 368 -0.65 10.49 2.51
N LEU A 369 -1.43 10.39 3.60
CA LEU A 369 -1.06 9.65 4.81
C LEU A 369 0.19 10.19 5.51
N GLY A 370 0.35 11.52 5.51
CA GLY A 370 1.49 12.21 6.11
C GLY A 370 2.65 12.51 5.16
N ASP A 371 2.61 11.98 3.93
CA ASP A 371 3.54 12.32 2.85
C ASP A 371 2.77 12.90 1.65
N THR A 372 2.92 14.21 1.41
CA THR A 372 2.24 14.92 0.32
C THR A 372 2.61 14.44 -1.08
N TYR A 373 3.64 13.58 -1.18
CA TYR A 373 4.06 12.97 -2.43
C TYR A 373 3.41 11.61 -2.70
N ASN A 374 2.68 11.04 -1.73
CA ASN A 374 1.83 9.86 -1.95
C ASN A 374 0.61 10.25 -2.81
N ASN A 375 0.85 10.32 -4.10
CA ASN A 375 0.00 10.91 -5.13
C ASN A 375 -0.51 9.88 -6.15
N ASN A 376 -0.22 8.59 -5.95
CA ASN A 376 -0.80 7.50 -6.72
C ASN A 376 -2.33 7.38 -6.51
N ASP A 377 -2.99 6.65 -7.39
CA ASP A 377 -4.42 6.37 -7.43
C ASP A 377 -4.98 5.68 -6.17
N GLY A 378 -4.18 5.17 -5.22
CA GLY A 378 -4.69 4.59 -3.97
C GLY A 378 -5.65 3.40 -4.16
N ARG A 379 -5.37 2.56 -5.16
CA ARG A 379 -6.25 1.44 -5.55
C ARG A 379 -6.03 0.16 -4.75
N GLY A 380 -4.77 -0.14 -4.45
CA GLY A 380 -4.41 -1.33 -3.69
C GLY A 380 -4.81 -1.16 -2.23
N VAL A 381 -5.87 -1.83 -1.78
CA VAL A 381 -6.31 -1.80 -0.38
C VAL A 381 -6.72 -3.19 0.05
N GLU A 382 -6.16 -3.66 1.16
CA GLU A 382 -6.47 -4.99 1.67
C GLU A 382 -6.46 -5.01 3.20
N VAL A 383 -7.28 -5.88 3.77
CA VAL A 383 -7.22 -6.22 5.19
C VAL A 383 -6.38 -7.48 5.32
N TYR A 384 -5.33 -7.40 6.12
CA TYR A 384 -4.41 -8.49 6.38
C TYR A 384 -4.02 -8.44 7.85
N ASP A 385 -3.91 -9.59 8.50
CA ASP A 385 -3.45 -9.70 9.88
C ASP A 385 -4.03 -8.64 10.85
N GLY A 386 -5.36 -8.49 10.82
CA GLY A 386 -6.06 -7.55 11.71
C GLY A 386 -5.86 -6.06 11.41
N CYS A 387 -5.14 -5.67 10.36
CA CYS A 387 -4.89 -4.28 9.99
C CYS A 387 -5.34 -3.96 8.55
N LEU A 388 -5.55 -2.68 8.27
CA LEU A 388 -5.85 -2.17 6.93
C LEU A 388 -4.56 -1.66 6.26
N TYR A 389 -4.30 -2.14 5.05
CA TYR A 389 -3.14 -1.78 4.25
C TYR A 389 -3.56 -1.01 3.01
N ILE A 390 -2.80 0.02 2.68
CA ILE A 390 -3.03 0.90 1.53
C ILE A 390 -1.74 1.03 0.74
N GLY A 391 -1.80 0.63 -0.52
CA GLY A 391 -0.78 0.84 -1.51
C GLY A 391 -0.78 2.30 -1.96
N THR A 392 0.38 2.95 -1.88
CA THR A 392 0.58 4.31 -2.34
C THR A 392 1.67 4.35 -3.41
N GLY A 393 1.95 5.54 -3.90
CA GLY A 393 3.13 5.79 -4.69
C GLY A 393 3.30 7.24 -5.08
N GLU A 394 4.44 7.54 -5.66
CA GLU A 394 4.83 8.89 -6.05
C GLU A 394 5.17 8.95 -7.55
N TYR A 395 4.36 9.70 -8.29
CA TYR A 395 4.47 9.89 -9.74
C TYR A 395 5.81 10.51 -10.17
N MET A 396 6.41 11.36 -9.34
CA MET A 396 7.61 12.14 -9.70
C MET A 396 8.92 11.50 -9.22
N SER A 397 8.97 10.93 -8.02
CA SER A 397 10.16 10.19 -7.52
C SER A 397 10.16 8.72 -7.90
N LYS A 398 9.02 8.18 -8.35
CA LYS A 398 8.80 6.77 -8.69
C LYS A 398 8.98 5.86 -7.48
N HIS A 399 8.23 6.16 -6.42
CA HIS A 399 8.20 5.31 -5.25
C HIS A 399 6.92 4.50 -5.11
N ALA A 400 7.00 3.20 -4.87
CA ALA A 400 5.90 2.32 -4.49
C ALA A 400 6.03 1.98 -3.01
N ARG A 401 4.99 2.28 -2.23
CA ARG A 401 5.00 2.07 -0.78
C ARG A 401 3.70 1.45 -0.30
N VAL A 402 3.76 0.84 0.87
CA VAL A 402 2.58 0.32 1.57
C VAL A 402 2.49 1.01 2.91
N TYR A 403 1.31 1.53 3.24
CA TYR A 403 0.98 2.07 4.56
C TYR A 403 0.01 1.14 5.28
N ARG A 404 0.09 1.09 6.61
CA ARG A 404 -0.74 0.25 7.47
C ARG A 404 -1.41 1.08 8.55
N THR A 405 -2.64 0.72 8.91
CA THR A 405 -3.30 1.17 10.14
C THR A 405 -4.00 0.00 10.82
N CYS A 406 -3.82 -0.15 12.13
CA CYS A 406 -4.46 -1.19 12.92
C CYS A 406 -5.58 -0.62 13.81
N ASP A 407 -5.47 0.64 14.24
CA ASP A 407 -6.55 1.37 14.93
C ASP A 407 -7.54 2.06 13.96
N GLY A 408 -7.23 2.05 12.67
CA GLY A 408 -8.03 2.63 11.61
C GLY A 408 -7.92 4.16 11.49
N VAL A 409 -6.99 4.81 12.19
CA VAL A 409 -6.76 6.27 12.15
C VAL A 409 -5.28 6.67 12.05
N ASN A 410 -4.36 5.90 12.64
CA ASN A 410 -2.93 6.17 12.58
C ASN A 410 -2.33 5.32 11.47
N PHE A 411 -1.83 5.98 10.42
CA PHE A 411 -1.22 5.34 9.26
C PHE A 411 0.30 5.45 9.37
N VAL A 412 0.97 4.31 9.31
CA VAL A 412 2.44 4.21 9.34
C VAL A 412 2.93 3.55 8.06
N GLU A 413 4.10 3.97 7.56
CA GLU A 413 4.73 3.29 6.44
C GLU A 413 5.15 1.88 6.87
N PHE A 414 4.78 0.88 6.07
CA PHE A 414 4.99 -0.55 6.36
C PHE A 414 6.05 -1.18 5.45
N SER A 415 6.22 -0.68 4.22
CA SER A 415 7.22 -1.23 3.29
C SER A 415 8.67 -0.88 3.65
N ASN A 416 8.91 -0.01 4.63
CA ASN A 416 10.24 0.48 5.04
C ASN A 416 11.07 1.01 3.85
N GLY A 417 10.45 1.82 3.00
CA GLY A 417 11.02 2.36 1.78
C GLY A 417 10.38 1.80 0.52
N GLN A 418 11.15 1.87 -0.56
CA GLN A 418 10.71 1.54 -1.90
C GLN A 418 10.46 0.04 -2.08
N LEU A 419 9.26 -0.32 -2.51
CA LEU A 419 8.92 -1.68 -2.88
C LEU A 419 9.29 -1.97 -4.34
N GLY A 420 10.29 -2.83 -4.52
CA GLY A 420 10.75 -3.33 -5.81
C GLY A 420 11.59 -2.35 -6.65
N ASP A 421 11.49 -2.41 -7.98
CA ASP A 421 12.25 -1.54 -8.88
C ASP A 421 12.11 -0.06 -8.45
N PRO A 422 13.22 0.70 -8.32
CA PRO A 422 13.19 2.14 -8.03
C PRO A 422 12.44 3.01 -9.05
N ASN A 423 11.92 2.43 -10.13
CA ASN A 423 11.09 3.09 -11.12
C ASN A 423 9.60 2.72 -11.02
N ASN A 424 9.20 1.91 -10.04
CA ASN A 424 7.80 1.62 -9.79
C ASN A 424 7.07 2.88 -9.32
N HIS A 425 5.97 3.22 -9.97
CA HIS A 425 5.22 4.45 -9.70
C HIS A 425 4.24 4.28 -8.53
N GLY A 426 3.98 3.05 -8.10
CA GLY A 426 3.12 2.77 -6.97
C GLY A 426 2.74 1.31 -6.83
N VAL A 427 1.95 1.02 -5.80
CA VAL A 427 1.26 -0.25 -5.58
C VAL A 427 -0.18 -0.13 -6.11
N MET A 428 -0.57 -1.01 -7.03
CA MET A 428 -1.89 -0.99 -7.69
C MET A 428 -2.87 -2.00 -7.10
N ALA A 429 -2.38 -3.12 -6.60
CA ALA A 429 -3.21 -4.15 -5.97
C ALA A 429 -2.53 -4.63 -4.68
N LEU A 430 -3.35 -4.85 -3.66
CA LEU A 430 -2.98 -5.57 -2.45
C LEU A 430 -3.94 -6.75 -2.30
N LYS A 431 -3.44 -7.93 -1.93
CA LYS A 431 -4.27 -9.11 -1.72
C LYS A 431 -3.70 -10.00 -0.65
N SER A 432 -4.51 -10.43 0.31
CA SER A 432 -4.17 -11.47 1.26
C SER A 432 -4.50 -12.83 0.64
N TYR A 433 -3.55 -13.76 0.74
CA TYR A 433 -3.68 -15.12 0.22
C TYR A 433 -2.69 -16.02 0.97
N ASP A 434 -3.12 -17.22 1.34
CA ASP A 434 -2.27 -18.24 1.99
C ASP A 434 -1.42 -17.69 3.16
N GLY A 435 -2.04 -16.90 4.04
CA GLY A 435 -1.38 -16.31 5.20
C GLY A 435 -0.33 -15.24 4.88
N SER A 436 -0.29 -14.71 3.66
CA SER A 436 0.66 -13.67 3.24
C SER A 436 -0.04 -12.48 2.58
N LEU A 437 0.60 -11.31 2.63
CA LEU A 437 0.15 -10.13 1.90
C LEU A 437 0.92 -10.01 0.57
N TYR A 438 0.21 -9.91 -0.54
CA TYR A 438 0.77 -9.71 -1.86
C TYR A 438 0.55 -8.28 -2.33
N ALA A 439 1.58 -7.66 -2.89
CA ALA A 439 1.55 -6.31 -3.43
C ALA A 439 1.98 -6.32 -4.90
N ALA A 440 1.08 -5.89 -5.79
CA ALA A 440 1.40 -5.68 -7.19
C ALA A 440 1.82 -4.23 -7.44
N THR A 441 3.06 -4.02 -7.83
CA THR A 441 3.60 -2.71 -8.23
C THR A 441 3.42 -2.50 -9.72
N TYR A 442 3.50 -1.24 -10.18
CA TYR A 442 3.42 -0.94 -11.60
C TYR A 442 4.41 0.15 -12.02
N ARG A 443 4.80 0.11 -13.29
CA ARG A 443 5.70 1.09 -13.91
C ARG A 443 5.16 1.58 -15.25
N TYR A 444 5.03 2.90 -15.42
CA TYR A 444 4.74 3.49 -16.73
C TYR A 444 5.86 3.24 -17.73
N SER A 445 5.48 2.98 -18.98
CA SER A 445 6.40 2.78 -20.10
C SER A 445 7.08 4.09 -20.51
N THR A 446 8.17 4.46 -19.82
CA THR A 446 9.09 5.48 -20.35
C THR A 446 10.04 4.81 -21.33
N GLY A 447 9.76 4.90 -22.62
CA GLY A 447 10.63 4.38 -23.68
C GLY A 447 10.41 2.90 -24.04
N GLY A 448 9.23 2.33 -23.78
CA GLY A 448 8.88 0.96 -24.16
C GLY A 448 9.12 -0.10 -23.07
N ILE A 449 9.57 0.31 -21.88
CA ILE A 449 9.80 -0.56 -20.73
C ILE A 449 8.82 -0.16 -19.61
N GLY A 450 7.64 -0.79 -19.62
CA GLY A 450 6.72 -0.83 -18.47
C GLY A 450 6.99 -2.08 -17.64
N GLY A 451 6.17 -2.38 -16.63
CA GLY A 451 6.32 -3.64 -15.89
C GLY A 451 5.42 -3.72 -14.68
N THR A 452 5.15 -4.94 -14.24
CA THR A 452 4.45 -5.26 -13.00
C THR A 452 5.28 -6.24 -12.21
N GLU A 453 5.54 -5.93 -10.94
CA GLU A 453 6.13 -6.87 -10.00
C GLU A 453 5.08 -7.25 -8.97
N VAL A 454 5.12 -8.49 -8.49
CA VAL A 454 4.28 -9.01 -7.42
C VAL A 454 5.22 -9.41 -6.30
N TRP A 455 5.06 -8.75 -5.16
CA TRP A 455 5.86 -8.94 -3.96
C TRP A 455 5.01 -9.62 -2.91
N ARG A 456 5.57 -10.63 -2.24
CA ARG A 456 4.95 -11.33 -1.11
C ARG A 456 5.63 -10.86 0.17
N TYR A 457 4.83 -10.38 1.12
CA TYR A 457 5.26 -10.16 2.49
C TYR A 457 5.19 -11.49 3.23
N GLN A 458 6.29 -11.86 3.89
CA GLN A 458 6.34 -12.98 4.82
C GLN A 458 6.96 -12.47 6.12
N GLU A 459 6.27 -12.74 7.22
CA GLU A 459 6.89 -12.75 8.55
C GLU A 459 8.11 -13.68 8.50
N ILE A 460 9.23 -13.22 9.04
CA ILE A 460 10.44 -14.06 9.14
C ILE A 460 10.28 -14.89 10.40
N ASP A 461 10.49 -16.20 10.29
CA ASP A 461 10.60 -17.14 11.39
C ASP A 461 11.97 -17.84 11.21
N SER A 462 12.95 -17.32 11.92
CA SER A 462 14.38 -17.62 11.71
C SER A 462 14.77 -18.99 12.26
N ASP A 463 14.03 -19.54 13.22
CA ASP A 463 14.31 -20.85 13.83
C ASP A 463 13.24 -21.93 13.57
N ASN A 464 12.15 -21.56 12.90
CA ASN A 464 11.03 -22.40 12.49
C ASN A 464 10.24 -23.00 13.66
N ASP A 465 9.98 -22.20 14.69
CA ASP A 465 9.13 -22.60 15.82
C ASP A 465 7.63 -22.23 15.68
N GLU A 466 7.27 -21.71 14.50
CA GLU A 466 5.94 -21.24 14.13
C GLU A 466 5.56 -19.89 14.75
N ILE A 467 6.51 -19.18 15.35
CA ILE A 467 6.35 -17.84 15.90
C ILE A 467 7.23 -16.88 15.10
N PRO A 468 6.65 -15.83 14.47
CA PRO A 468 7.45 -14.83 13.78
C PRO A 468 8.50 -14.18 14.68
N ASP A 469 9.69 -13.88 14.15
CA ASP A 469 10.78 -13.14 14.81
C ASP A 469 10.30 -11.83 15.47
N SER A 470 9.19 -11.26 14.98
CA SER A 470 8.58 -10.03 15.49
C SER A 470 7.77 -10.22 16.79
N LEU A 471 7.35 -11.45 17.06
CA LEU A 471 6.58 -11.89 18.23
C LEU A 471 7.35 -12.89 19.10
N ASP A 472 8.50 -13.35 18.62
CA ASP A 472 9.34 -14.37 19.25
C ASP A 472 10.32 -13.71 20.24
N ASN A 473 10.28 -14.14 21.50
CA ASN A 473 11.23 -13.72 22.53
C ASN A 473 12.57 -14.47 22.47
N CYS A 474 12.72 -15.46 21.58
CA CYS A 474 13.99 -16.03 21.17
C CYS A 474 14.09 -16.26 19.65
N PRO A 475 14.17 -15.20 18.81
CA PRO A 475 14.11 -15.25 17.33
C PRO A 475 15.10 -16.15 16.58
N ARG A 476 15.96 -16.89 17.28
CA ARG A 476 16.99 -17.77 16.69
C ARG A 476 17.09 -19.10 17.43
N ILE A 477 16.31 -19.31 18.48
CA ILE A 477 16.34 -20.51 19.32
C ILE A 477 14.91 -20.96 19.57
N PHE A 478 14.52 -22.01 18.83
CA PHE A 478 13.17 -22.60 18.88
C PHE A 478 12.61 -22.66 20.30
N ASN A 479 11.50 -21.97 20.55
CA ASN A 479 10.83 -21.92 21.85
C ASN A 479 9.33 -21.59 21.71
N GLN A 480 8.58 -22.50 21.09
CA GLN A 480 7.14 -22.34 20.85
C GLN A 480 6.29 -22.04 22.11
N ASP A 481 6.79 -22.29 23.32
CA ASP A 481 6.10 -21.94 24.57
C ASP A 481 6.29 -20.49 25.03
N GLN A 482 7.20 -19.74 24.39
CA GLN A 482 7.49 -18.32 24.61
C GLN A 482 7.67 -17.97 26.08
N ARG A 483 8.20 -18.91 26.85
CA ARG A 483 8.33 -18.73 28.29
C ARG A 483 9.42 -17.70 28.58
N ASP A 484 9.09 -16.76 29.45
CA ASP A 484 9.97 -15.70 29.96
C ASP A 484 9.72 -15.61 31.46
N THR A 485 10.71 -16.01 32.26
CA THR A 485 10.59 -16.19 33.71
C THR A 485 10.81 -14.89 34.49
N ASP A 486 11.62 -13.96 33.98
CA ASP A 486 11.95 -12.70 34.66
C ASP A 486 11.41 -11.44 33.96
N TYR A 487 10.72 -11.61 32.83
CA TYR A 487 9.94 -10.60 32.11
C TYR A 487 10.79 -9.51 31.44
N ASP A 488 12.03 -9.83 31.08
CA ASP A 488 12.92 -8.91 30.38
C ASP A 488 12.69 -8.88 28.85
N GLY A 489 11.81 -9.75 28.35
CA GLY A 489 11.48 -9.88 26.93
C GLY A 489 12.43 -10.80 26.16
N VAL A 490 13.37 -11.46 26.83
CA VAL A 490 14.21 -12.54 26.32
C VAL A 490 13.67 -13.86 26.86
N GLY A 491 13.41 -14.82 25.99
CA GLY A 491 12.82 -16.09 26.43
C GLY A 491 13.82 -16.96 27.21
N ASP A 492 13.30 -17.79 28.13
CA ASP A 492 14.04 -18.76 28.95
C ASP A 492 15.03 -19.62 28.12
N ALA A 493 14.73 -19.84 26.84
CA ALA A 493 15.53 -20.65 25.94
C ALA A 493 16.82 -19.98 25.46
N CYS A 494 16.85 -18.65 25.42
CA CYS A 494 17.96 -17.84 24.92
C CYS A 494 18.51 -16.85 25.96
N ASP A 495 17.91 -16.82 27.15
CA ASP A 495 18.30 -15.96 28.26
C ASP A 495 19.51 -16.51 29.03
N ASN A 496 20.57 -15.72 29.13
CA ASN A 496 21.79 -16.03 29.88
C ASN A 496 21.70 -15.67 31.38
N CYS A 497 20.58 -15.10 31.84
CA CYS A 497 20.27 -14.83 33.25
C CYS A 497 18.81 -15.12 33.64
N LEU A 498 18.29 -16.33 33.36
CA LEU A 498 16.92 -16.87 33.64
C LEU A 498 16.01 -16.28 34.75
N ASN A 499 16.55 -15.71 35.83
CA ASN A 499 15.76 -15.15 36.94
C ASN A 499 16.15 -13.70 37.29
N ILE A 500 16.98 -13.05 36.48
CA ILE A 500 17.50 -11.71 36.70
C ILE A 500 17.49 -10.98 35.36
N CYS A 501 16.52 -10.07 35.25
CA CYS A 501 16.30 -9.26 34.07
C CYS A 501 17.57 -8.57 33.57
N ASN A 502 17.87 -8.80 32.29
CA ASN A 502 19.05 -8.29 31.63
C ASN A 502 18.83 -8.23 30.11
N VAL A 503 17.92 -7.37 29.67
CA VAL A 503 17.47 -7.19 28.28
C VAL A 503 18.61 -7.18 27.23
N GLN A 504 19.79 -6.68 27.58
CA GLN A 504 20.94 -6.59 26.66
C GLN A 504 21.80 -7.86 26.57
N GLN A 505 21.54 -8.88 27.40
CA GLN A 505 22.16 -10.21 27.35
C GLN A 505 23.70 -10.17 27.28
N GLY A 506 24.31 -9.23 28.02
CA GLY A 506 25.75 -9.08 28.08
C GLY A 506 26.42 -10.32 28.69
N ASP A 507 27.50 -10.79 28.08
CA ASP A 507 28.33 -11.91 28.53
C ASP A 507 29.78 -11.59 28.15
N ALA A 508 30.48 -10.91 29.06
CA ALA A 508 31.78 -10.31 28.79
C ALA A 508 32.89 -11.34 28.56
N ASP A 509 32.72 -12.57 29.06
CA ASP A 509 33.73 -13.61 28.97
C ASP A 509 33.33 -14.87 28.20
N GLY A 510 32.09 -14.92 27.73
CA GLY A 510 31.59 -15.89 26.77
C GLY A 510 31.28 -17.25 27.37
N ASP A 511 31.01 -17.34 28.68
CA ASP A 511 30.70 -18.61 29.35
C ASP A 511 29.19 -18.96 29.33
N ASN A 512 28.37 -18.08 28.74
CA ASN A 512 26.90 -18.12 28.66
C ASN A 512 26.17 -17.88 30.00
N ILE A 513 26.86 -17.30 30.99
CA ILE A 513 26.24 -16.69 32.16
C ILE A 513 26.32 -15.17 31.95
N GLY A 514 25.18 -14.48 32.02
CA GLY A 514 25.17 -13.05 31.74
C GLY A 514 25.87 -12.23 32.83
N ASP A 515 26.44 -11.09 32.45
CA ASP A 515 27.25 -10.21 33.31
C ASP A 515 26.55 -9.81 34.61
N VAL A 516 25.21 -9.72 34.59
CA VAL A 516 24.37 -9.31 35.72
C VAL A 516 24.20 -10.44 36.74
N CYS A 517 24.20 -11.70 36.30
CA CYS A 517 24.05 -12.88 37.15
C CYS A 517 25.37 -13.64 37.37
N ASP A 518 26.45 -13.22 36.71
CA ASP A 518 27.80 -13.76 36.87
C ASP A 518 28.49 -13.18 38.13
N PRO A 519 28.99 -14.02 39.06
CA PRO A 519 29.84 -13.58 40.16
C PRO A 519 31.23 -13.04 39.75
N GLU A 520 31.76 -13.44 38.59
CA GLU A 520 33.09 -13.06 38.09
C GLU A 520 33.07 -12.52 36.63
N PRO A 521 32.24 -11.50 36.32
CA PRO A 521 32.02 -11.04 34.95
C PRO A 521 33.32 -10.56 34.33
N GLY A 522 33.82 -11.32 33.35
CA GLY A 522 35.09 -11.04 32.65
C GLY A 522 36.21 -12.06 32.91
N CYS A 523 35.98 -13.08 33.73
CA CYS A 523 36.95 -14.12 34.06
C CYS A 523 36.49 -15.48 33.49
N GLY A 524 36.41 -15.56 32.16
CA GLY A 524 35.83 -16.68 31.39
C GLY A 524 36.08 -18.04 32.00
N GLY A 525 35.00 -18.62 32.55
CA GLY A 525 34.93 -19.83 33.35
C GLY A 525 36.12 -20.77 33.22
N CYS A 526 37.22 -20.43 33.89
CA CYS A 526 38.39 -21.30 33.94
C CYS A 526 38.13 -22.33 35.03
N GLY A 527 37.61 -23.49 34.60
CA GLY A 527 37.55 -24.70 35.41
C GLY A 527 38.86 -24.86 36.20
N GLN A 528 38.69 -25.08 37.50
CA GLN A 528 39.70 -25.03 38.56
C GLN A 528 41.15 -25.30 38.10
N ASP A 529 42.03 -24.37 38.49
CA ASP A 529 43.48 -24.51 38.72
C ASP A 529 44.45 -23.67 37.86
N GLN A 530 44.04 -22.66 37.07
CA GLN A 530 45.03 -21.77 36.38
C GLN A 530 44.72 -20.25 36.24
N CYS A 531 43.77 -19.66 36.98
CA CYS A 531 43.60 -18.20 36.98
C CYS A 531 44.26 -17.53 38.18
N GLU A 532 45.60 -17.34 38.13
CA GLU A 532 46.34 -16.56 39.14
C GLU A 532 47.03 -15.31 38.56
N GLN A 533 46.67 -14.87 37.34
CA GLN A 533 47.17 -13.58 36.82
C GLN A 533 46.06 -12.78 36.13
N GLU A 534 45.58 -11.77 36.86
CA GLU A 534 44.86 -10.56 36.45
C GLU A 534 43.32 -10.59 36.34
N CYS A 535 42.62 -10.97 37.42
CA CYS A 535 41.32 -10.35 37.77
C CYS A 535 41.54 -9.40 38.96
N THR A 536 42.33 -8.32 38.78
CA THR A 536 42.50 -7.28 39.81
C THR A 536 41.44 -6.20 39.64
N THR A 537 40.47 -6.18 40.54
CA THR A 537 39.52 -5.08 40.75
C THR A 537 40.25 -3.77 41.04
N THR A 538 40.55 -2.97 40.00
CA THR A 538 40.84 -1.54 40.13
C THR A 538 40.37 -0.87 38.84
N SER A 539 39.21 -0.23 38.83
CA SER A 539 39.15 1.23 38.95
C SER A 539 37.74 1.65 39.37
N SER A 540 37.55 2.00 40.64
CA SER A 540 36.51 2.94 41.01
C SER A 540 36.91 4.31 40.45
N SER A 541 36.34 4.70 39.31
CA SER A 541 36.17 6.11 39.01
C SER A 541 34.85 6.54 39.62
N THR A 542 34.91 7.13 40.82
CA THR A 542 33.86 8.02 41.32
C THR A 542 33.71 9.19 40.35
N SER A 543 32.90 9.01 39.31
CA SER A 543 32.21 10.10 38.63
C SER A 543 30.98 10.41 39.46
N THR A 544 31.01 11.52 40.20
CA THR A 544 29.81 12.10 40.81
C THR A 544 28.95 12.76 39.72
N THR A 545 28.42 11.92 38.84
CA THR A 545 27.16 12.15 38.15
C THR A 545 26.11 11.42 38.98
N THR A 546 25.03 12.10 39.35
CA THR A 546 23.87 11.46 39.97
C THR A 546 23.26 10.50 38.96
N THR A 547 23.85 9.31 38.82
CA THR A 547 23.29 8.22 38.02
C THR A 547 22.08 7.75 38.79
N ILE A 548 20.91 8.03 38.25
CA ILE A 548 19.68 7.44 38.76
C ILE A 548 19.84 5.91 38.55
N PRO A 549 19.62 5.10 39.58
CA PRO A 549 19.70 3.64 39.45
C PRO A 549 18.58 3.12 38.53
N ASP A 550 18.82 1.92 38.02
CA ASP A 550 17.86 1.03 37.38
C ASP A 550 17.95 -0.24 38.23
N THR A 551 16.97 -0.42 39.12
CA THR A 551 17.05 -1.38 40.23
C THR A 551 16.71 -2.80 39.78
N ASP A 552 15.88 -2.97 38.76
CA ASP A 552 15.48 -4.28 38.23
C ASP A 552 16.06 -4.61 36.87
N GLY A 553 16.77 -3.69 36.22
CA GLY A 553 17.57 -3.97 35.02
C GLY A 553 16.79 -3.98 33.72
N ASP A 554 15.57 -3.44 33.71
CA ASP A 554 14.69 -3.44 32.54
C ASP A 554 15.05 -2.35 31.50
N GLY A 555 16.05 -1.52 31.81
CA GLY A 555 16.52 -0.42 30.95
C GLY A 555 15.76 0.90 31.16
N VAL A 556 14.83 0.95 32.11
CA VAL A 556 14.10 2.15 32.53
C VAL A 556 14.63 2.60 33.89
N LEU A 557 15.06 3.86 33.99
CA LEU A 557 15.61 4.38 35.25
C LEU A 557 14.51 4.52 36.31
N ASP A 558 14.81 4.19 37.57
CA ASP A 558 13.88 4.17 38.73
C ASP A 558 12.99 5.41 38.86
N ASN A 559 13.43 6.58 38.36
CA ASN A 559 12.68 7.83 38.49
C ASN A 559 11.60 8.03 37.42
N ILE A 560 11.61 7.24 36.36
CA ILE A 560 10.61 7.23 35.27
C ILE A 560 9.96 5.86 35.09
N ASP A 561 10.41 4.86 35.85
CA ASP A 561 9.88 3.51 35.88
C ASP A 561 8.59 3.41 36.72
N ASN A 562 7.54 2.83 36.13
CA ASN A 562 6.27 2.57 36.80
C ASN A 562 6.22 1.25 37.59
N CYS A 563 7.26 0.41 37.53
CA CYS A 563 7.53 -0.71 38.43
C CYS A 563 9.02 -0.84 38.83
N PRO A 564 9.60 0.07 39.64
CA PRO A 564 11.05 0.16 39.96
C PRO A 564 11.77 -1.04 40.60
N THR A 565 11.12 -2.19 40.73
CA THR A 565 11.68 -3.41 41.35
C THR A 565 11.17 -4.68 40.67
N ILE A 566 10.37 -4.57 39.61
CA ILE A 566 9.79 -5.68 38.86
C ILE A 566 9.96 -5.33 37.39
N CYS A 567 10.87 -6.06 36.73
CA CYS A 567 11.23 -5.85 35.34
C CYS A 567 9.98 -5.75 34.45
N ASN A 568 9.85 -4.62 33.76
CA ASN A 568 8.72 -4.33 32.91
C ASN A 568 9.11 -3.34 31.80
N PRO A 569 10.03 -3.72 30.89
CA PRO A 569 10.66 -2.79 29.94
C PRO A 569 9.66 -2.08 29.01
N GLN A 570 8.47 -2.67 28.82
CA GLN A 570 7.38 -2.11 28.03
C GLN A 570 6.52 -1.07 28.76
N GLN A 571 6.69 -0.93 30.08
CA GLN A 571 6.06 0.08 30.94
C GLN A 571 4.52 0.14 30.77
N LEU A 572 3.88 -1.00 30.51
CA LEU A 572 2.44 -1.09 30.33
C LEU A 572 1.71 -0.66 31.60
N ASP A 573 0.75 0.25 31.48
CA ASP A 573 -0.12 0.75 32.54
C ASP A 573 -1.53 0.91 31.97
N ALA A 574 -2.30 -0.18 31.98
CA ALA A 574 -3.60 -0.25 31.33
C ALA A 574 -4.65 0.69 31.95
N ASN A 575 -4.49 1.05 33.23
CA ASN A 575 -5.44 1.87 33.97
C ASN A 575 -4.99 3.34 34.13
N GLY A 576 -3.77 3.67 33.71
CA GLY A 576 -3.19 5.00 33.68
C GLY A 576 -2.93 5.59 35.07
N ASN A 577 -2.75 4.76 36.10
CA ASN A 577 -2.58 5.21 37.48
C ASN A 577 -1.12 5.53 37.85
N GLY A 578 -0.17 5.25 36.94
CA GLY A 578 1.26 5.44 37.13
C GLY A 578 1.98 4.28 37.81
N MET A 579 1.31 3.14 38.03
CA MET A 579 1.87 1.86 38.47
C MET A 579 1.71 0.87 37.31
N GLY A 580 2.80 0.21 36.92
CA GLY A 580 2.77 -0.70 35.78
C GLY A 580 1.94 -1.96 36.07
N ASP A 581 1.42 -2.58 35.02
CA ASP A 581 0.51 -3.73 35.11
C ASP A 581 1.12 -4.93 35.87
N LEU A 582 2.44 -5.08 35.86
CA LEU A 582 3.16 -6.17 36.55
C LEU A 582 3.29 -5.95 38.07
N CYS A 583 3.30 -4.70 38.53
CA CYS A 583 3.38 -4.36 39.95
C CYS A 583 2.07 -3.80 40.52
N ASP A 584 1.05 -3.58 39.70
CA ASP A 584 -0.29 -3.19 40.11
C ASP A 584 -1.05 -4.39 40.71
N PRO A 585 -1.50 -4.34 41.98
CA PRO A 585 -2.32 -5.38 42.58
C PRO A 585 -3.75 -5.46 42.00
N THR A 586 -4.16 -4.47 41.21
CA THR A 586 -5.48 -4.32 40.57
C THR A 586 -5.40 -3.86 39.11
N PRO A 587 -4.73 -4.59 38.21
CA PRO A 587 -4.58 -4.19 36.80
C PRO A 587 -5.96 -3.99 36.16
N GLY A 588 -6.19 -2.83 35.55
CA GLY A 588 -7.45 -2.50 34.86
C GLY A 588 -8.55 -1.82 35.68
N CYS A 589 -8.37 -1.61 36.99
CA CYS A 589 -9.31 -0.78 37.78
C CYS A 589 -8.83 0.68 37.82
N GLY A 590 -9.27 1.50 36.88
CA GLY A 590 -8.98 2.95 36.84
C GLY A 590 -9.18 3.60 38.22
N GLY A 591 -8.17 4.34 38.67
CA GLY A 591 -8.05 4.91 40.02
C GLY A 591 -9.35 5.55 40.53
N GLY A 592 -10.09 4.79 41.34
CA GLY A 592 -11.40 5.20 41.84
C GLY A 592 -12.23 4.11 42.51
N CYS A 593 -11.85 2.83 42.42
CA CYS A 593 -12.64 1.74 42.98
C CYS A 593 -12.14 1.32 44.37
N THR A 594 -12.83 1.74 45.43
CA THR A 594 -12.81 1.02 46.71
C THR A 594 -13.68 -0.24 46.56
N GLU A 595 -13.13 -1.43 46.81
CA GLU A 595 -13.76 -2.77 46.72
C GLU A 595 -15.23 -2.88 47.22
N PRO A 596 -15.99 -3.95 46.85
CA PRO A 596 -15.72 -5.01 45.87
C PRO A 596 -16.83 -5.10 44.79
N GLN A 597 -16.52 -4.74 43.55
CA GLN A 597 -17.37 -4.99 42.38
C GLN A 597 -16.50 -5.38 41.18
N CYS A 598 -15.65 -6.40 41.35
CA CYS A 598 -15.04 -7.10 40.22
C CYS A 598 -15.81 -8.41 40.04
N GLU A 599 -16.81 -8.42 39.17
CA GLU A 599 -17.26 -9.67 38.55
C GLU A 599 -16.23 -10.07 37.47
N PRO A 600 -15.98 -11.38 37.26
CA PRO A 600 -15.01 -11.82 36.27
C PRO A 600 -15.59 -11.69 34.85
N PRO A 601 -14.79 -11.32 33.82
CA PRO A 601 -15.16 -11.67 32.47
C PRO A 601 -15.10 -13.20 32.36
N CYS A 602 -16.20 -13.76 31.87
CA CYS A 602 -16.41 -15.18 31.66
C CYS A 602 -15.44 -15.78 30.62
N SER A 603 -15.30 -17.10 30.77
CA SER A 603 -14.70 -18.13 29.90
C SER A 603 -14.79 -17.92 28.40
#